data_AF-A0AAN9E8R7-F1
#
_entry.id   AF-A0AAN9E8R7-F1
#
_cell.length_a   1.000
_cell.length_b   1.000
_cell.length_c   1.000
_cell.angle_alpha   90.00
_cell.angle_beta   90.00
_cell.angle_gamma   90.00
#
_symmetry.space_group_name_H-M   'P 1'
#
loop_
_entity.id
_entity.type
_entity.pdbx_description
1 polymer ?
#
loop_
_entity_poly.entity_id
_entity_poly.type
_entity_poly.pdbx_seq_one_letter_code
_entity_poly.pdbx_strand_id
1 'polypeptide(L)'
;MFPNSLMDKFVEDPVVNLDDDNSTTDESGGEEHDELGDKNGPAEVNASGDQYKRITDLTADDIWSLEFGSEEAAYQFYSRYARCIGFAVRKEAIGRDSVGNRNRRLYVCSRHGLRNSKYLTRVDRKRESRPLIRTKCLAKLRIRLDYGTLKWKVSSFVESHNHELTPSKYVHLIPRYRVMTAADKAQIYSFHSYEVRTCHIMGYMVAQKGGHANVGFVRKDLYNYLDVKKRVQVKDGDARTALSYLEGKANSDPMFYSKLVVEDGRLKHLFWADGGSISDFQCFGDVLAFDTTYKRNKYNNPLVIFSGCNHHSQIVVFGCALVENESTETYKWVLDTFLDAMCHKHPKAIMTDGDHAMREAIKHVFSGASHRLCAWHLHNNAFEHVKDSDFLKEFKKAMYSNFTPDQFEEYWRKMIKKYGVENNT
;
A
#
# COMPACT_ATOMS: atom_id res chain seq x y z
N MET A 1 -42.94 -22.94 -4.30
CA MET A 1 -42.71 -22.72 -5.74
C MET A 1 -42.96 -21.24 -5.95
N PHE A 2 -41.93 -20.44 -6.24
CA PHE A 2 -42.02 -18.97 -6.29
C PHE A 2 -42.03 -18.52 -7.76
N PRO A 3 -42.92 -17.60 -8.19
CA PRO A 3 -42.87 -17.05 -9.54
C PRO A 3 -41.68 -16.06 -9.66
N ASN A 4 -40.77 -16.35 -10.59
CA ASN A 4 -39.50 -15.64 -10.81
C ASN A 4 -39.60 -14.24 -11.47
N SER A 5 -40.77 -13.70 -11.81
CA SER A 5 -40.82 -12.63 -12.82
C SER A 5 -40.65 -11.17 -12.33
N LEU A 6 -40.45 -10.94 -11.02
CA LEU A 6 -40.19 -9.59 -10.48
C LEU A 6 -38.93 -9.51 -9.59
N MET A 7 -38.52 -10.59 -8.92
CA MET A 7 -37.31 -10.63 -8.07
C MET A 7 -36.00 -10.63 -8.88
N ASP A 8 -36.02 -11.12 -10.12
CA ASP A 8 -34.86 -11.14 -11.02
C ASP A 8 -34.45 -9.75 -11.55
N LYS A 9 -35.19 -8.68 -11.21
CA LYS A 9 -35.10 -7.35 -11.85
C LYS A 9 -34.35 -6.29 -11.03
N PHE A 10 -33.80 -6.64 -9.88
CA PHE A 10 -32.99 -5.73 -9.07
C PHE A 10 -31.47 -5.86 -9.35
N VAL A 11 -31.06 -6.45 -10.48
CA VAL A 11 -29.69 -6.95 -10.72
C VAL A 11 -28.84 -6.06 -11.66
N GLU A 12 -29.35 -4.96 -12.20
CA GLU A 12 -28.58 -4.17 -13.17
C GLU A 12 -27.99 -2.89 -12.57
N ASP A 13 -26.67 -2.90 -12.35
CA ASP A 13 -25.84 -1.69 -12.23
C ASP A 13 -24.88 -1.58 -13.43
N PRO A 14 -24.57 -0.36 -13.90
CA PRO A 14 -23.87 -0.13 -15.16
C PRO A 14 -22.37 -0.41 -15.06
N VAL A 15 -21.90 -1.21 -16.03
CA VAL A 15 -20.49 -1.45 -16.35
C VAL A 15 -19.77 -0.13 -16.64
N VAL A 16 -18.82 0.25 -15.78
CA VAL A 16 -17.79 1.25 -16.11
C VAL A 16 -16.51 0.48 -16.43
N ASN A 17 -16.26 0.29 -17.72
CA ASN A 17 -15.00 -0.21 -18.24
C ASN A 17 -13.89 0.80 -17.94
N LEU A 18 -12.95 0.42 -17.10
CA LEU A 18 -11.60 0.97 -17.10
C LEU A 18 -10.66 -0.21 -17.33
N ASP A 19 -10.45 -0.49 -18.61
CA ASP A 19 -9.27 -1.19 -19.08
C ASP A 19 -8.04 -0.47 -18.53
N ASP A 20 -7.10 -1.20 -17.95
CA ASP A 20 -5.71 -0.91 -18.28
C ASP A 20 -4.79 -2.08 -17.92
N ASP A 21 -3.92 -2.32 -18.89
CA ASP A 21 -3.18 -3.53 -19.10
C ASP A 21 -2.01 -3.76 -18.14
N ASN A 22 -1.80 -5.05 -17.98
CA ASN A 22 -0.63 -5.71 -17.43
C ASN A 22 0.67 -5.21 -18.10
N SER A 23 1.71 -4.88 -17.31
CA SER A 23 3.03 -5.51 -17.46
C SER A 23 4.19 -4.80 -16.74
N THR A 24 5.06 -5.70 -16.32
CA THR A 24 6.37 -5.71 -15.69
C THR A 24 7.38 -4.59 -15.95
N THR A 25 8.38 -4.61 -15.05
CA THR A 25 9.80 -4.23 -15.23
C THR A 25 10.24 -2.76 -15.25
N ASP A 26 11.42 -2.63 -14.65
CA ASP A 26 12.50 -1.66 -14.81
C ASP A 26 12.64 -0.40 -13.94
N GLU A 27 13.49 -0.63 -12.93
CA GLU A 27 14.74 0.10 -12.67
C GLU A 27 14.69 1.25 -11.65
N SER A 28 14.86 0.81 -10.41
CA SER A 28 15.98 1.19 -9.54
C SER A 28 17.20 1.83 -10.25
N GLY A 29 17.08 3.10 -10.61
CA GLY A 29 18.24 3.99 -10.66
C GLY A 29 18.61 4.38 -9.23
N GLY A 30 19.59 3.69 -8.65
CA GLY A 30 20.16 4.01 -7.34
C GLY A 30 20.65 5.45 -7.31
N GLU A 31 19.86 6.33 -6.70
CA GLU A 31 20.45 7.44 -5.96
C GLU A 31 21.06 6.79 -4.71
N GLU A 32 22.37 6.52 -4.74
CA GLU A 32 23.13 6.20 -3.52
C GLU A 32 22.81 7.29 -2.49
N HIS A 33 21.93 6.95 -1.54
CA HIS A 33 21.75 7.71 -0.33
C HIS A 33 22.99 7.45 0.51
N ASP A 34 24.06 8.21 0.25
CA ASP A 34 25.17 8.32 1.18
C ASP A 34 24.59 8.71 2.54
N GLU A 35 24.59 7.77 3.50
CA GLU A 35 24.22 8.03 4.88
C GLU A 35 25.19 9.09 5.41
N LEU A 36 24.72 10.34 5.46
CA LEU A 36 25.38 11.38 6.24
C LEU A 36 25.27 10.95 7.71
N GLY A 37 26.31 10.30 8.21
CA GLY A 37 26.44 9.94 9.62
C GLY A 37 26.19 11.16 10.50
N ASP A 38 25.51 10.93 11.62
CA ASP A 38 25.22 11.94 12.63
C ASP A 38 26.51 12.68 13.02
N LYS A 39 26.57 13.97 12.71
CA LYS A 39 27.68 14.85 13.08
C LYS A 39 27.13 16.23 13.41
N ASN A 40 26.46 16.30 14.56
CA ASN A 40 26.39 17.52 15.40
C ASN A 40 27.78 17.93 15.93
N GLY A 41 28.83 17.85 15.10
CA GLY A 41 30.17 18.35 15.45
C GLY A 41 30.23 19.88 15.35
N PRO A 42 31.17 20.53 16.05
CA PRO A 42 31.21 21.99 16.18
C PRO A 42 31.26 22.66 14.81
N ALA A 43 30.46 23.72 14.64
CA ALA A 43 30.27 24.48 13.41
C ALA A 43 31.48 25.35 13.03
N GLU A 44 32.67 24.95 13.45
CA GLU A 44 33.90 25.70 13.35
C GLU A 44 34.83 25.05 12.34
N VAL A 45 35.49 25.90 11.55
CA VAL A 45 36.43 25.51 10.51
C VAL A 45 37.68 26.35 10.72
N ASN A 46 38.85 25.72 10.62
CA ASN A 46 40.13 26.41 10.73
C ASN A 46 40.28 27.32 9.50
N ALA A 47 40.16 28.62 9.71
CA ALA A 47 40.38 29.65 8.69
C ALA A 47 41.80 30.16 8.89
N SER A 48 42.73 29.67 8.06
CA SER A 48 44.12 30.11 7.90
C SER A 48 44.75 30.84 9.11
N GLY A 49 45.49 30.10 9.95
CA GLY A 49 46.29 30.64 11.05
C GLY A 49 45.56 30.62 12.40
N ASP A 50 45.43 29.42 12.99
CA ASP A 50 44.93 29.12 14.35
C ASP A 50 43.62 29.81 14.81
N GLN A 51 42.85 30.43 13.90
CA GLN A 51 41.54 31.01 14.20
C GLN A 51 40.41 30.11 13.69
N TYR A 52 39.55 29.70 14.62
CA TYR A 52 38.33 28.95 14.34
C TYR A 52 37.19 29.94 14.05
N LYS A 53 36.66 29.91 12.82
CA LYS A 53 35.47 30.69 12.43
C LYS A 53 34.26 29.79 12.32
N ARG A 54 33.08 30.31 12.64
CA ARG A 54 31.82 29.61 12.35
C ARG A 54 31.64 29.54 10.83
N ILE A 55 31.01 28.47 10.35
CA ILE A 55 30.71 28.29 8.92
C ILE A 55 29.94 29.48 8.32
N THR A 56 29.07 30.12 9.11
CA THR A 56 28.29 31.30 8.69
C THR A 56 29.12 32.57 8.53
N ASP A 57 30.32 32.60 9.11
CA ASP A 57 31.16 33.78 9.20
C ASP A 57 32.37 33.67 8.25
N LEU A 58 32.42 32.61 7.43
CA LEU A 58 33.46 32.42 6.43
C LEU A 58 33.24 33.38 5.26
N THR A 59 34.28 34.11 4.91
CA THR A 59 34.32 34.90 3.68
C THR A 59 34.63 34.00 2.48
N ALA A 60 34.40 34.51 1.26
CA ALA A 60 34.78 33.79 0.04
C ALA A 60 36.29 33.46 0.05
N ASP A 61 37.14 34.37 0.53
CA ASP A 61 38.59 34.18 0.62
C ASP A 61 38.97 33.08 1.61
N ASP A 62 38.28 33.00 2.75
CA ASP A 62 38.46 31.91 3.72
C ASP A 62 38.12 30.55 3.07
N ILE A 63 37.09 30.48 2.22
CA ILE A 63 36.72 29.24 1.53
C ILE A 63 37.75 28.88 0.47
N TRP A 64 38.31 29.87 -0.23
CA TRP A 64 39.36 29.65 -1.23
C TRP A 64 40.65 29.09 -0.64
N SER A 65 40.98 29.42 0.61
CA SER A 65 42.19 28.93 1.28
C SER A 65 42.05 27.52 1.90
N LEU A 66 40.86 26.92 1.87
CA LEU A 66 40.64 25.61 2.46
C LEU A 66 41.35 24.48 1.70
N GLU A 67 41.97 23.59 2.48
CA GLU A 67 42.56 22.34 2.02
C GLU A 67 41.89 21.17 2.74
N PHE A 68 41.61 20.09 2.00
CA PHE A 68 40.96 18.90 2.53
C PHE A 68 41.84 17.68 2.33
N GLY A 69 41.90 16.80 3.33
CA GLY A 69 42.61 15.52 3.22
C GLY A 69 41.93 14.52 2.28
N SER A 70 40.65 14.71 1.95
CA SER A 70 39.91 13.82 1.06
C SER A 70 38.77 14.54 0.31
N GLU A 71 38.34 13.94 -0.81
CA GLU A 71 37.12 14.36 -1.54
C GLU A 71 35.90 14.37 -0.62
N GLU A 72 35.79 13.38 0.26
CA GLU A 72 34.64 13.24 1.16
C GLU A 72 34.64 14.31 2.27
N ALA A 73 35.82 14.69 2.78
CA ALA A 73 35.93 15.80 3.73
C ALA A 73 35.47 17.14 3.10
N ALA A 74 35.85 17.39 1.84
CA ALA A 74 35.38 18.57 1.10
C ALA A 74 33.86 18.53 0.87
N TYR A 75 33.31 17.35 0.55
CA TYR A 75 31.86 17.17 0.40
C TYR A 75 31.11 17.43 1.70
N GLN A 76 31.61 16.93 2.83
CA GLN A 76 31.04 17.16 4.16
C GLN A 76 31.07 18.65 4.53
N PHE A 77 32.21 19.32 4.31
CA PHE A 77 32.32 20.76 4.51
C PHE A 77 31.26 21.52 3.71
N TYR A 78 31.20 21.30 2.40
CA TYR A 78 30.27 22.05 1.54
C TYR A 78 28.80 21.72 1.84
N SER A 79 28.51 20.48 2.27
CA SER A 79 27.17 20.09 2.71
C SER A 79 26.75 20.81 3.99
N ARG A 80 27.67 21.04 4.93
CA ARG A 80 27.45 21.82 6.15
C ARG A 80 27.29 23.31 5.83
N TYR A 81 28.16 23.86 4.98
CA TYR A 81 28.02 25.21 4.43
C TYR A 81 26.64 25.42 3.81
N ALA A 82 26.23 24.54 2.90
CA ALA A 82 24.93 24.61 2.26
C ALA A 82 23.76 24.51 3.25
N ARG A 83 23.91 23.71 4.31
CA ARG A 83 22.90 23.59 5.37
C ARG A 83 22.76 24.89 6.16
N CYS A 84 23.86 25.56 6.49
CA CYS A 84 23.85 26.86 7.17
C CYS A 84 23.22 27.96 6.30
N ILE A 85 23.52 27.96 5.00
CA ILE A 85 23.02 28.97 4.05
C ILE A 85 21.58 28.68 3.57
N GLY A 86 21.14 27.42 3.57
CA GLY A 86 19.75 27.04 3.27
C GLY A 86 19.50 26.47 1.87
N PHE A 87 20.46 25.73 1.30
CA PHE A 87 20.28 25.00 0.04
C PHE A 87 20.79 23.56 0.16
N ALA A 88 20.50 22.70 -0.82
CA ALA A 88 21.02 21.33 -0.87
C ALA A 88 22.12 21.18 -1.92
N VAL A 89 23.11 20.34 -1.63
CA VAL A 89 24.24 20.05 -2.53
C VAL A 89 23.96 18.81 -3.40
N ARG A 90 24.37 18.87 -4.68
CA ARG A 90 24.49 17.71 -5.57
C ARG A 90 25.95 17.53 -6.02
N LYS A 91 26.36 16.26 -6.15
CA LYS A 91 27.62 15.88 -6.81
C LYS A 91 27.38 15.90 -8.34
N GLU A 92 28.13 16.70 -9.09
CA GLU A 92 27.94 16.86 -10.54
C GLU A 92 29.02 16.12 -11.33
N ALA A 93 30.15 16.75 -11.62
CA ALA A 93 31.21 16.19 -12.47
C ALA A 93 32.39 15.66 -11.65
N ILE A 94 33.00 14.58 -12.16
CA ILE A 94 34.30 14.05 -11.73
C ILE A 94 35.28 14.31 -12.87
N GLY A 95 36.42 14.92 -12.57
CA GLY A 95 37.57 14.94 -13.48
C GLY A 95 38.58 13.86 -13.09
N ARG A 96 39.20 13.28 -14.11
CA ARG A 96 40.27 12.29 -13.95
C ARG A 96 41.56 12.83 -14.57
N ASP A 97 42.70 12.40 -14.06
CA ASP A 97 44.00 12.63 -14.69
C ASP A 97 44.24 11.70 -15.87
N SER A 98 45.39 11.86 -16.53
CA SER A 98 45.83 11.01 -17.65
C SER A 98 45.98 9.53 -17.29
N VAL A 99 46.11 9.21 -16.00
CA VAL A 99 46.25 7.85 -15.45
C VAL A 99 44.90 7.27 -15.04
N GLY A 100 43.82 8.08 -15.06
CA GLY A 100 42.46 7.68 -14.70
C GLY A 100 42.09 7.90 -13.23
N ASN A 101 42.99 8.46 -12.41
CA ASN A 101 42.70 8.76 -11.01
C ASN A 101 41.83 10.02 -10.90
N ARG A 102 40.95 10.05 -9.91
CA ARG A 102 40.10 11.22 -9.64
C ARG A 102 40.98 12.39 -9.17
N ASN A 103 41.00 13.47 -9.93
CA ASN A 103 41.80 14.66 -9.62
C ASN A 103 40.95 15.93 -9.46
N ARG A 104 39.64 15.86 -9.73
CA ARG A 104 38.73 17.02 -9.66
C ARG A 104 37.32 16.56 -9.30
N ARG A 105 36.64 17.35 -8.47
CA ARG A 105 35.23 17.16 -8.16
C ARG A 105 34.48 18.47 -8.16
N LEU A 106 33.24 18.45 -8.66
CA LEU A 106 32.35 19.60 -8.71
C LEU A 106 31.08 19.31 -7.88
N TYR A 107 30.82 20.17 -6.90
CA TYR A 107 29.61 20.21 -6.12
C TYR A 107 28.79 21.44 -6.49
N VAL A 108 27.48 21.29 -6.64
CA VAL A 108 26.58 22.35 -7.12
C VAL A 108 25.33 22.43 -6.27
N CYS A 109 24.64 23.57 -6.34
CA CYS A 109 23.29 23.69 -5.78
C CYS A 109 22.31 22.68 -6.41
N SER A 110 21.31 22.24 -5.65
CA SER A 110 20.26 21.34 -6.14
C SER A 110 19.44 21.91 -7.31
N ARG A 111 19.40 23.24 -7.45
CA ARG A 111 18.75 23.95 -8.57
C ARG A 111 19.70 24.25 -9.74
N HIS A 112 20.92 23.70 -9.74
CA HIS A 112 21.92 23.89 -10.80
C HIS A 112 21.50 23.28 -12.15
N GLY A 113 21.88 23.97 -13.23
CA GLY A 113 21.76 23.50 -14.61
C GLY A 113 20.32 23.37 -15.10
N LEU A 114 20.13 22.59 -16.16
CA LEU A 114 18.83 22.17 -16.69
C LEU A 114 18.64 20.67 -16.49
N ARG A 115 17.40 20.20 -16.37
CA ARG A 115 17.14 18.76 -16.36
C ARG A 115 17.46 18.20 -17.74
N ASN A 116 18.15 17.06 -17.80
CA ASN A 116 18.50 16.43 -19.07
C ASN A 116 17.23 16.04 -19.85
N SER A 117 17.21 16.34 -21.16
CA SER A 117 16.06 16.12 -22.06
C SER A 117 15.55 14.68 -22.04
N LYS A 118 16.45 13.69 -21.87
CA LYS A 118 16.07 12.27 -21.79
C LYS A 118 15.09 11.95 -20.66
N TYR A 119 15.05 12.78 -19.60
CA TYR A 119 14.11 12.62 -18.50
C TYR A 119 12.82 13.42 -18.70
N LEU A 120 12.75 14.32 -19.68
CA LEU A 120 11.60 15.14 -20.02
C LEU A 120 10.73 14.49 -21.10
N THR A 121 11.35 13.78 -22.04
CA THR A 121 10.68 13.13 -23.19
C THR A 121 10.42 11.64 -22.99
N ARG A 122 10.57 11.14 -21.76
CA ARG A 122 10.42 9.71 -21.46
C ARG A 122 8.94 9.30 -21.57
N VAL A 123 8.65 8.42 -22.53
CA VAL A 123 7.29 8.01 -22.92
C VAL A 123 6.76 6.86 -22.05
N ASP A 124 7.65 5.99 -21.55
CA ASP A 124 7.38 4.83 -20.70
C ASP A 124 7.23 5.17 -19.20
N ARG A 125 6.75 6.37 -18.86
CA ARG A 125 6.64 6.77 -17.45
C ARG A 125 5.44 6.11 -16.75
N LYS A 126 5.73 5.23 -15.80
CA LYS A 126 4.75 4.65 -14.85
C LYS A 126 4.31 5.60 -13.73
N ARG A 127 4.96 6.76 -13.58
CA ARG A 127 4.65 7.79 -12.56
C ARG A 127 4.81 9.18 -13.12
N GLU A 128 4.05 10.12 -12.57
CA GLU A 128 4.18 11.54 -12.89
C GLU A 128 5.62 12.04 -12.76
N SER A 129 6.00 12.96 -13.65
CA SER A 129 7.34 13.54 -13.61
C SER A 129 7.51 14.39 -12.35
N ARG A 130 8.64 14.21 -11.63
CA ARG A 130 9.01 15.09 -10.51
C ARG A 130 9.00 16.56 -10.96
N PRO A 131 8.60 17.52 -10.13
CA PRO A 131 8.64 18.94 -10.48
C PRO A 131 10.01 19.41 -11.00
N LEU A 132 9.99 20.38 -11.92
CA LEU A 132 11.19 21.01 -12.46
C LEU A 132 11.71 22.08 -11.49
N ILE A 133 12.61 21.66 -10.60
CA ILE A 133 13.19 22.53 -9.55
C ILE A 133 14.48 23.26 -9.99
N ARG A 134 14.99 22.99 -11.19
CA ARG A 134 16.26 23.55 -11.65
C ARG A 134 16.06 24.93 -12.28
N THR A 135 16.80 25.91 -11.80
CA THR A 135 16.72 27.32 -12.21
C THR A 135 17.98 27.78 -12.93
N LYS A 136 18.86 26.87 -13.35
CA LYS A 136 20.21 27.20 -13.85
C LYS A 136 21.10 27.91 -12.82
N CYS A 137 20.89 27.64 -11.53
CA CYS A 137 21.69 28.22 -10.45
C CYS A 137 23.19 27.95 -10.67
N LEU A 138 24.05 28.95 -10.47
CA LEU A 138 25.50 28.85 -10.70
C LEU A 138 26.32 28.56 -9.44
N ALA A 139 25.68 28.58 -8.25
CA ALA A 139 26.33 28.31 -6.98
C ALA A 139 27.01 26.93 -6.98
N LYS A 140 28.32 26.92 -6.70
CA LYS A 140 29.17 25.73 -6.84
C LYS A 140 30.44 25.83 -6.01
N LEU A 141 30.98 24.65 -5.68
CA LEU A 141 32.32 24.46 -5.16
C LEU A 141 33.04 23.40 -6.01
N ARG A 142 34.23 23.74 -6.52
CA ARG A 142 35.08 22.84 -7.28
C ARG A 142 36.39 22.63 -6.54
N ILE A 143 36.73 21.39 -6.28
CA ILE A 143 38.02 21.00 -5.70
C ILE A 143 38.90 20.32 -6.74
N ARG A 144 40.22 20.43 -6.56
CA ARG A 144 41.24 19.71 -7.34
C ARG A 144 42.28 19.12 -6.40
N LEU A 145 42.77 17.94 -6.74
CA LEU A 145 43.89 17.31 -6.05
C LEU A 145 45.19 18.02 -6.45
N ASP A 146 45.92 18.50 -5.45
CA ASP A 146 47.28 19.00 -5.59
C ASP A 146 48.25 17.84 -5.36
N TYR A 147 48.96 17.43 -6.41
CA TYR A 147 49.90 16.29 -6.33
C TYR A 147 51.16 16.60 -5.51
N GLY A 148 51.50 17.88 -5.29
CA GLY A 148 52.64 18.25 -4.47
C GLY A 148 52.37 18.07 -2.98
N THR A 149 51.14 18.35 -2.54
CA THR A 149 50.73 18.23 -1.11
C THR A 149 49.86 17.02 -0.82
N LEU A 150 49.38 16.33 -1.86
CA LEU A 150 48.36 15.26 -1.81
C LEU A 150 47.05 15.70 -1.12
N LYS A 151 46.78 17.01 -1.11
CA LYS A 151 45.55 17.58 -0.55
C LYS A 151 44.60 18.08 -1.64
N TRP A 152 43.32 18.09 -1.33
CA TRP A 152 42.28 18.65 -2.18
C TRP A 152 42.11 20.14 -1.88
N LYS A 153 42.38 20.99 -2.87
CA LYS A 153 42.28 22.45 -2.76
C LYS A 153 41.08 22.99 -3.51
N VAL A 154 40.51 24.09 -3.02
CA VAL A 154 39.44 24.80 -3.72
C VAL A 154 40.00 25.48 -4.97
N SER A 155 39.34 25.24 -6.10
CA SER A 155 39.76 25.74 -7.42
C SER A 155 38.71 26.63 -8.09
N SER A 156 37.48 26.64 -7.59
CA SER A 156 36.41 27.55 -8.01
C SER A 156 35.32 27.53 -6.95
N PHE A 157 34.91 28.70 -6.51
CA PHE A 157 33.78 28.89 -5.61
C PHE A 157 32.87 30.00 -6.17
N VAL A 158 31.56 29.77 -6.15
CA VAL A 158 30.53 30.76 -6.50
C VAL A 158 29.45 30.71 -5.44
N GLU A 159 29.28 31.82 -4.73
CA GLU A 159 28.32 31.96 -3.63
C GLU A 159 26.91 32.34 -4.10
N SER A 160 26.80 33.19 -5.13
CA SER A 160 25.53 33.78 -5.55
C SER A 160 24.50 32.74 -6.03
N HIS A 161 23.27 32.86 -5.52
CA HIS A 161 22.11 32.08 -5.96
C HIS A 161 21.15 32.95 -6.77
N ASN A 162 20.43 32.34 -7.72
CA ASN A 162 19.40 33.00 -8.53
C ASN A 162 17.97 32.63 -8.11
N HIS A 163 17.82 32.16 -6.87
CA HIS A 163 16.57 31.73 -6.29
C HIS A 163 16.62 31.94 -4.78
N GLU A 164 15.45 32.02 -4.16
CA GLU A 164 15.35 32.12 -2.70
C GLU A 164 15.96 30.89 -2.03
N LEU A 165 16.67 31.15 -0.92
CA LEU A 165 17.21 30.15 -0.03
C LEU A 165 16.18 29.77 1.02
N THR A 166 16.29 28.55 1.54
CA THR A 166 15.36 28.07 2.57
C THR A 166 15.70 28.75 3.90
N PRO A 167 14.75 29.40 4.58
CA PRO A 167 15.00 30.00 5.89
C PRO A 167 15.57 28.97 6.87
N SER A 168 16.50 29.38 7.73
CA SER A 168 17.19 28.51 8.70
C SER A 168 16.24 27.57 9.47
N LYS A 169 15.09 28.11 9.93
CA LYS A 169 14.05 27.33 10.64
C LYS A 169 13.43 26.17 9.84
N TYR A 170 13.53 26.16 8.51
CA TYR A 170 12.95 25.12 7.64
C TYR A 170 13.99 24.25 6.92
N VAL A 171 15.29 24.50 7.13
CA VAL A 171 16.36 23.72 6.49
C VAL A 171 16.24 22.22 6.81
N HIS A 172 15.80 21.87 8.02
CA HIS A 172 15.59 20.49 8.44
C HIS A 172 14.51 19.74 7.61
N LEU A 173 13.66 20.46 6.87
CA LEU A 173 12.62 19.87 6.01
C LEU A 173 13.11 19.53 4.60
N ILE A 174 14.27 20.06 4.21
CA ILE A 174 14.88 19.77 2.90
C ILE A 174 15.18 18.26 2.85
N PRO A 175 14.68 17.50 1.86
CA PRO A 175 14.81 16.05 1.82
C PRO A 175 16.24 15.53 2.00
N ARG A 176 17.25 16.27 1.53
CA ARG A 176 18.67 15.90 1.67
C ARG A 176 19.17 15.91 3.11
N TYR A 177 18.55 16.70 3.98
CA TYR A 177 18.90 16.81 5.39
C TYR A 177 17.97 16.01 6.31
N ARG A 178 16.96 15.35 5.74
CA ARG A 178 16.09 14.43 6.47
C ARG A 178 16.74 13.07 6.57
N VAL A 179 17.22 12.71 7.75
CA VAL A 179 17.92 11.45 8.00
C VAL A 179 17.35 10.83 9.27
N MET A 180 16.93 9.58 9.16
CA MET A 180 16.61 8.74 10.31
C MET A 180 17.89 8.03 10.74
N THR A 181 18.35 8.32 11.97
CA THR A 181 19.55 7.66 12.51
C THR A 181 19.29 6.17 12.73
N ALA A 182 20.35 5.38 12.91
CA ALA A 182 20.21 3.96 13.26
C ALA A 182 19.43 3.78 14.59
N ALA A 183 19.67 4.65 15.56
CA ALA A 183 18.93 4.67 16.83
C ALA A 183 17.44 4.97 16.61
N ASP A 184 17.10 5.98 15.79
CA ASP A 184 15.71 6.29 15.44
C ASP A 184 15.04 5.09 14.79
N LYS A 185 15.69 4.49 13.79
CA LYS A 185 15.20 3.32 13.05
C LYS A 185 14.93 2.14 13.98
N ALA A 186 15.81 1.87 14.94
CA ALA A 186 15.65 0.79 15.91
C ALA A 186 14.49 1.04 16.87
N GLN A 187 14.39 2.25 17.42
CA GLN A 187 13.35 2.63 18.36
C GLN A 187 11.96 2.64 17.72
N ILE A 188 11.85 3.21 16.51
CA ILE A 188 10.63 3.19 15.71
C ILE A 188 10.17 1.76 15.45
N TYR A 189 11.11 0.88 15.09
CA TYR A 189 10.81 -0.51 14.79
C TYR A 189 10.33 -1.26 16.04
N SER A 190 10.94 -1.01 17.20
CA SER A 190 10.51 -1.57 18.49
C SER A 190 9.08 -1.16 18.85
N PHE A 191 8.73 0.13 18.73
CA PHE A 191 7.34 0.54 18.97
C PHE A 191 6.36 -0.08 17.98
N HIS A 192 6.75 -0.17 16.71
CA HIS A 192 5.91 -0.79 15.69
C HIS A 192 5.70 -2.30 15.94
N SER A 193 6.69 -3.03 16.48
CA SER A 193 6.52 -4.45 16.82
C SER A 193 5.55 -4.69 17.97
N TYR A 194 5.27 -3.69 18.80
CA TYR A 194 4.21 -3.71 19.82
C TYR A 194 2.92 -3.02 19.33
N GLU A 195 2.71 -2.96 18.01
CA GLU A 195 1.50 -2.45 17.37
C GLU A 195 1.13 -0.99 17.72
N VAL A 196 2.10 -0.20 18.18
CA VAL A 196 1.88 1.22 18.44
C VAL A 196 1.58 1.94 17.13
N ARG A 197 0.47 2.67 17.08
CA ARG A 197 0.07 3.43 15.89
C ARG A 197 1.16 4.40 15.47
N THR A 198 1.47 4.45 14.17
CA THR A 198 2.56 5.26 13.61
C THR A 198 2.45 6.75 13.95
N CYS A 199 1.24 7.29 14.12
CA CYS A 199 1.05 8.67 14.59
C CYS A 199 1.57 8.90 16.01
N HIS A 200 1.40 7.93 16.91
CA HIS A 200 1.89 7.99 18.29
C HIS A 200 3.41 7.82 18.34
N ILE A 201 3.97 6.93 17.50
CA ILE A 201 5.42 6.80 17.33
C ILE A 201 6.01 8.16 16.92
N MET A 202 5.44 8.83 15.92
CA MET A 202 5.91 10.16 15.51
C MET A 202 5.84 11.18 16.65
N GLY A 203 4.72 11.22 17.38
CA GLY A 203 4.56 12.12 18.54
C GLY A 203 5.62 11.87 19.61
N TYR A 204 5.90 10.61 19.91
CA TYR A 204 6.95 10.21 20.85
C TYR A 204 8.34 10.68 20.38
N MET A 205 8.71 10.42 19.12
CA MET A 205 10.03 10.81 18.58
C MET A 205 10.22 12.33 18.63
N VAL A 206 9.16 13.10 18.35
CA VAL A 206 9.16 14.56 18.45
C VAL A 206 9.34 15.02 19.89
N ALA A 207 8.61 14.42 20.84
CA ALA A 207 8.70 14.77 22.26
C ALA A 207 10.10 14.47 22.82
N GLN A 208 10.64 13.28 22.53
CA GLN A 208 11.97 12.86 22.97
C GLN A 208 13.08 13.79 22.47
N LYS A 209 12.97 14.29 21.24
CA LYS A 209 13.97 15.18 20.62
C LYS A 209 13.67 16.67 20.81
N GLY A 210 12.64 17.03 21.57
CA GLY A 210 12.32 18.42 21.89
C GLY A 210 11.78 19.25 20.72
N GLY A 211 11.11 18.60 19.75
CA GLY A 211 10.38 19.30 18.69
C GLY A 211 10.66 18.78 17.27
N HIS A 212 9.84 19.25 16.33
CA HIS A 212 9.88 18.82 14.92
C HIS A 212 11.18 19.24 14.21
N ALA A 213 11.78 20.37 14.60
CA ALA A 213 13.04 20.83 14.02
C ALA A 213 14.23 19.91 14.36
N ASN A 214 14.15 19.22 15.50
CA ASN A 214 15.24 18.41 16.05
C ASN A 214 15.12 16.92 15.71
N VAL A 215 13.93 16.47 15.29
CA VAL A 215 13.68 15.03 15.06
C VAL A 215 14.48 14.48 13.88
N GLY A 216 14.72 15.31 12.86
CA GLY A 216 15.56 14.99 11.71
C GLY A 216 14.81 14.32 10.55
N PHE A 217 13.50 14.07 10.65
CA PHE A 217 12.68 13.46 9.59
C PHE A 217 11.22 13.87 9.73
N VAL A 218 10.42 13.71 8.67
CA VAL A 218 8.98 14.00 8.73
C VAL A 218 8.14 12.73 8.84
N ARG A 219 6.86 12.87 9.16
CA ARG A 219 5.89 11.76 9.21
C ARG A 219 5.95 10.90 7.95
N LYS A 220 6.05 11.49 6.76
CA LYS A 220 6.16 10.73 5.50
C LYS A 220 7.38 9.82 5.46
N ASP A 221 8.53 10.26 5.99
CA ASP A 221 9.75 9.44 6.01
C ASP A 221 9.60 8.24 6.95
N LEU A 222 8.97 8.43 8.13
CA LEU A 222 8.63 7.37 9.07
C LEU A 222 7.72 6.31 8.42
N TYR A 223 6.66 6.74 7.73
CA TYR A 223 5.76 5.83 7.01
C TYR A 223 6.48 5.08 5.90
N ASN A 224 7.31 5.76 5.11
CA ASN A 224 8.11 5.14 4.07
C ASN A 224 9.09 4.09 4.64
N TYR A 225 9.74 4.38 5.77
CA TYR A 225 10.64 3.44 6.44
C TYR A 225 9.91 2.17 6.89
N LEU A 226 8.76 2.33 7.55
CA LEU A 226 7.94 1.20 7.98
C LEU A 226 7.36 0.40 6.80
N ASP A 227 6.95 1.08 5.73
CA ASP A 227 6.49 0.42 4.50
C ASP A 227 7.62 -0.39 3.84
N VAL A 228 8.83 0.16 3.74
CA VAL A 228 10.00 -0.59 3.26
C VAL A 228 10.29 -1.79 4.17
N LYS A 229 10.25 -1.63 5.49
CA LYS A 229 10.46 -2.75 6.43
C LYS A 229 9.39 -3.83 6.30
N LYS A 230 8.13 -3.45 6.15
CA LYS A 230 7.03 -4.38 5.83
C LYS A 230 7.32 -5.10 4.53
N ARG A 231 7.68 -4.39 3.46
CA ARG A 231 8.01 -4.99 2.15
C ARG A 231 9.23 -5.91 2.18
N VAL A 232 10.22 -5.64 3.04
CA VAL A 232 11.42 -6.46 3.20
C VAL A 232 11.13 -7.71 4.02
N GLN A 233 10.29 -7.64 5.07
CA GLN A 233 9.75 -8.84 5.73
C GLN A 233 8.88 -9.67 4.78
N VAL A 234 8.22 -9.00 3.84
CA VAL A 234 7.37 -9.60 2.79
C VAL A 234 8.20 -10.16 1.61
N LYS A 235 9.53 -10.16 1.69
CA LYS A 235 10.41 -10.74 0.65
C LYS A 235 10.71 -12.22 0.90
N ASP A 236 9.62 -13.00 0.94
CA ASP A 236 9.46 -14.36 0.41
C ASP A 236 7.97 -14.72 0.48
N GLY A 237 7.20 -14.09 -0.42
CA GLY A 237 5.83 -14.41 -0.83
C GLY A 237 4.79 -14.53 0.29
N ASP A 238 3.89 -13.55 0.41
CA ASP A 238 2.69 -13.66 1.28
C ASP A 238 1.95 -15.00 1.08
N ALA A 239 1.92 -15.51 -0.15
CA ALA A 239 1.43 -16.85 -0.47
C ALA A 239 2.22 -17.95 0.25
N ARG A 240 3.56 -17.93 0.22
CA ARG A 240 4.40 -18.93 0.90
C ARG A 240 4.22 -18.91 2.42
N THR A 241 4.11 -17.72 3.02
CA THR A 241 3.84 -17.60 4.47
C THR A 241 2.45 -18.12 4.82
N ALA A 242 1.43 -17.78 4.01
CA ALA A 242 0.09 -18.34 4.18
C ALA A 242 0.09 -19.87 4.04
N LEU A 243 0.82 -20.41 3.04
CA LEU A 243 0.95 -21.85 2.84
C LEU A 243 1.64 -22.53 4.03
N SER A 244 2.76 -22.01 4.53
CA SER A 244 3.42 -22.57 5.71
C SER A 244 2.53 -22.53 6.96
N TYR A 245 1.68 -21.50 7.10
CA TYR A 245 0.70 -21.45 8.18
C TYR A 245 -0.38 -22.54 8.03
N LEU A 246 -0.92 -22.73 6.82
CA LEU A 246 -1.93 -23.75 6.56
C LEU A 246 -1.34 -25.18 6.68
N GLU A 247 -0.09 -25.39 6.26
CA GLU A 247 0.64 -26.64 6.50
C GLU A 247 0.79 -26.91 8.01
N GLY A 248 1.12 -25.88 8.80
CA GLY A 248 1.15 -26.00 10.26
C GLY A 248 -0.21 -26.36 10.88
N LYS A 249 -1.32 -25.83 10.32
CA LYS A 249 -2.68 -26.21 10.70
C LYS A 249 -3.00 -27.65 10.33
N ALA A 250 -2.66 -28.08 9.12
CA ALA A 250 -2.84 -29.47 8.67
C ALA A 250 -2.10 -30.47 9.56
N ASN A 251 -0.91 -30.12 10.06
CA ASN A 251 -0.16 -30.97 10.99
C ASN A 251 -0.82 -31.09 12.38
N SER A 252 -1.65 -30.13 12.77
CA SER A 252 -2.30 -30.08 14.10
C SER A 252 -3.72 -30.63 14.09
N ASP A 253 -4.40 -30.56 12.95
CA ASP A 253 -5.79 -30.95 12.74
C ASP A 253 -5.88 -31.94 11.57
N PRO A 254 -6.04 -33.25 11.84
CA PRO A 254 -6.10 -34.28 10.80
C PRO A 254 -7.26 -34.14 9.81
N MET A 255 -8.30 -33.38 10.16
CA MET A 255 -9.45 -33.12 9.29
C MET A 255 -9.30 -31.81 8.51
N PHE A 256 -8.26 -31.02 8.77
CA PHE A 256 -8.02 -29.78 8.05
C PHE A 256 -7.87 -30.04 6.54
N TYR A 257 -8.63 -29.29 5.76
CA TYR A 257 -8.62 -29.36 4.30
C TYR A 257 -8.13 -28.04 3.72
N SER A 258 -7.21 -28.11 2.76
CA SER A 258 -6.85 -26.95 1.94
C SER A 258 -6.49 -27.36 0.52
N LYS A 259 -6.77 -26.47 -0.43
CA LYS A 259 -6.45 -26.65 -1.86
C LYS A 259 -5.98 -25.34 -2.45
N LEU A 260 -4.90 -25.38 -3.21
CA LEU A 260 -4.28 -24.20 -3.82
C LEU A 260 -4.13 -24.39 -5.33
N VAL A 261 -4.23 -23.29 -6.07
CA VAL A 261 -3.90 -23.22 -7.50
C VAL A 261 -2.86 -22.13 -7.69
N VAL A 262 -1.73 -22.50 -8.28
CA VAL A 262 -0.64 -21.59 -8.62
C VAL A 262 -0.41 -21.65 -10.13
N GLU A 263 -0.44 -20.49 -10.78
CA GLU A 263 -0.15 -20.33 -12.20
C GLU A 263 0.86 -19.19 -12.37
N ASP A 264 1.86 -19.36 -13.24
CA ASP A 264 2.97 -18.42 -13.45
C ASP A 264 3.67 -17.95 -12.16
N GLY A 265 3.76 -18.84 -11.16
CA GLY A 265 4.36 -18.54 -9.86
C GLY A 265 3.52 -17.63 -8.96
N ARG A 266 2.23 -17.43 -9.27
CA ARG A 266 1.29 -16.60 -8.49
C ARG A 266 0.14 -17.46 -7.97
N LEU A 267 -0.26 -17.24 -6.72
CA LEU A 267 -1.42 -17.88 -6.11
C LEU A 267 -2.70 -17.32 -6.74
N LYS A 268 -3.43 -18.16 -7.49
CA LYS A 268 -4.71 -17.81 -8.11
C LYS A 268 -5.89 -18.08 -7.19
N HIS A 269 -5.93 -19.28 -6.62
CA HIS A 269 -7.01 -19.70 -5.75
C HIS A 269 -6.46 -20.43 -4.53
N LEU A 270 -7.09 -20.21 -3.38
CA LEU A 270 -6.78 -20.87 -2.13
C LEU A 270 -8.07 -21.12 -1.37
N PHE A 271 -8.36 -22.36 -1.05
CA PHE A 271 -9.46 -22.77 -0.20
C PHE A 271 -8.92 -23.38 1.09
N TRP A 272 -9.59 -23.15 2.21
CA TRP A 272 -9.32 -23.87 3.45
C TRP A 272 -10.58 -24.03 4.33
N ALA A 273 -10.62 -25.14 5.07
CA ALA A 273 -11.60 -25.43 6.10
C ALA A 273 -10.92 -26.25 7.21
N ASP A 274 -11.17 -25.91 8.48
CA ASP A 274 -10.70 -26.73 9.59
C ASP A 274 -11.67 -27.88 9.89
N GLY A 275 -11.22 -28.86 10.67
CA GLY A 275 -12.00 -30.04 11.01
C GLY A 275 -13.30 -29.72 11.75
N GLY A 276 -13.31 -28.64 12.53
CA GLY A 276 -14.52 -28.10 13.16
C GLY A 276 -15.54 -27.64 12.12
N SER A 277 -15.13 -26.80 11.17
CA SER A 277 -15.96 -26.30 10.08
C SER A 277 -16.55 -27.43 9.23
N ILE A 278 -15.74 -28.45 8.92
CA ILE A 278 -16.18 -29.63 8.16
C ILE A 278 -17.20 -30.44 8.96
N SER A 279 -16.94 -30.68 10.25
CA SER A 279 -17.87 -31.39 11.15
C SER A 279 -19.19 -30.64 11.31
N ASP A 280 -19.12 -29.32 11.47
CA ASP A 280 -20.28 -28.45 11.59
C ASP A 280 -21.14 -28.49 10.32
N PHE A 281 -20.54 -28.55 9.14
CA PHE A 281 -21.30 -28.71 7.89
C PHE A 281 -22.03 -30.07 7.82
N GLN A 282 -21.44 -31.13 8.39
CA GLN A 282 -22.13 -32.42 8.48
C GLN A 282 -23.40 -32.35 9.34
N CYS A 283 -23.44 -31.50 10.36
CA CYS A 283 -24.62 -31.29 11.20
C CYS A 283 -25.59 -30.22 10.67
N PHE A 284 -25.06 -29.11 10.14
CA PHE A 284 -25.81 -27.87 9.90
C PHE A 284 -25.78 -27.38 8.44
N GLY A 285 -25.15 -28.13 7.54
CA GLY A 285 -24.98 -27.78 6.12
C GLY A 285 -26.23 -27.88 5.23
N ASP A 286 -27.43 -28.03 5.79
CA ASP A 286 -28.67 -28.08 5.01
C ASP A 286 -28.96 -26.75 4.29
N VAL A 287 -28.58 -25.63 4.93
CA VAL A 287 -28.69 -24.29 4.37
C VAL A 287 -27.30 -23.67 4.34
N LEU A 288 -26.84 -23.32 3.14
CA LEU A 288 -25.54 -22.71 2.91
C LEU A 288 -25.73 -21.26 2.45
N ALA A 289 -25.11 -20.32 3.14
CA ALA A 289 -24.98 -18.94 2.69
C ALA A 289 -23.52 -18.66 2.37
N PHE A 290 -23.25 -18.07 1.20
CA PHE A 290 -21.93 -17.56 0.90
C PHE A 290 -22.01 -16.27 0.10
N ASP A 291 -20.98 -15.45 0.28
CA ASP A 291 -20.87 -14.13 -0.30
C ASP A 291 -19.38 -13.78 -0.50
N THR A 292 -19.07 -12.92 -1.46
CA THR A 292 -17.73 -12.39 -1.68
C THR A 292 -17.56 -11.05 -0.96
N THR A 293 -16.64 -11.02 -0.02
CA THR A 293 -16.25 -9.74 0.60
C THR A 293 -15.41 -8.92 -0.38
N TYR A 294 -15.85 -7.70 -0.65
CA TYR A 294 -15.26 -6.74 -1.59
C TYR A 294 -13.75 -6.52 -1.38
N LYS A 295 -12.88 -7.17 -2.16
CA LYS A 295 -11.49 -6.80 -2.50
C LYS A 295 -10.69 -6.04 -1.42
N ARG A 296 -10.83 -6.37 -0.13
CA ARG A 296 -10.28 -5.58 1.00
C ARG A 296 -8.81 -5.87 1.28
N ASN A 297 -8.21 -6.83 0.60
CA ASN A 297 -6.80 -7.15 0.75
C ASN A 297 -5.95 -6.34 -0.24
N LYS A 298 -4.65 -6.24 0.04
CA LYS A 298 -3.66 -5.53 -0.79
C LYS A 298 -3.61 -6.01 -2.25
N TYR A 299 -4.12 -7.21 -2.51
CA TYR A 299 -4.13 -7.86 -3.82
C TYR A 299 -5.44 -7.65 -4.58
N ASN A 300 -6.43 -7.01 -3.97
CA ASN A 300 -7.79 -6.86 -4.51
C ASN A 300 -8.45 -8.21 -4.88
N ASN A 301 -8.03 -9.29 -4.22
CA ASN A 301 -8.58 -10.64 -4.43
C ASN A 301 -9.91 -10.80 -3.66
N PRO A 302 -10.98 -11.32 -4.28
CA PRO A 302 -12.21 -11.66 -3.56
C PRO A 302 -11.96 -12.74 -2.49
N LEU A 303 -12.59 -12.56 -1.33
CA LEU A 303 -12.64 -13.56 -0.25
C LEU A 303 -14.09 -14.05 -0.11
N VAL A 304 -14.31 -15.31 -0.45
CA VAL A 304 -15.57 -16.04 -0.28
C VAL A 304 -15.60 -16.64 1.12
N ILE A 305 -16.71 -16.47 1.84
CA ILE A 305 -16.93 -17.08 3.15
C ILE A 305 -18.18 -17.95 3.07
N PHE A 306 -18.03 -19.24 3.38
CA PHE A 306 -19.14 -20.18 3.48
C PHE A 306 -19.64 -20.22 4.91
N SER A 307 -20.94 -20.05 5.10
CA SER A 307 -21.55 -19.98 6.42
C SER A 307 -22.95 -20.59 6.46
N GLY A 308 -23.41 -20.90 7.67
CA GLY A 308 -24.75 -21.37 7.94
C GLY A 308 -25.17 -20.99 9.36
N CYS A 309 -26.15 -21.71 9.90
CA CYS A 309 -26.63 -21.50 11.27
C CYS A 309 -26.74 -22.83 12.00
N ASN A 310 -26.29 -22.88 13.25
CA ASN A 310 -26.53 -24.03 14.12
C ASN A 310 -27.94 -24.00 14.74
N HIS A 311 -28.26 -25.01 15.55
CA HIS A 311 -29.56 -25.14 16.23
C HIS A 311 -29.86 -24.06 17.28
N HIS A 312 -28.87 -23.22 17.64
CA HIS A 312 -29.05 -22.05 18.50
C HIS A 312 -29.14 -20.73 17.70
N SER A 313 -29.30 -20.81 16.37
CA SER A 313 -29.30 -19.65 15.48
C SER A 313 -28.01 -18.83 15.51
N GLN A 314 -26.89 -19.46 15.85
CA GLN A 314 -25.57 -18.83 15.77
C GLN A 314 -24.97 -19.06 14.40
N ILE A 315 -24.27 -18.05 13.88
CA ILE A 315 -23.55 -18.15 12.61
C ILE A 315 -22.39 -19.14 12.79
N VAL A 316 -22.28 -20.08 11.86
CA VAL A 316 -21.17 -21.03 11.78
C VAL A 316 -20.49 -20.84 10.43
N VAL A 317 -19.16 -20.85 10.42
CA VAL A 317 -18.36 -20.77 9.20
C VAL A 317 -17.96 -22.19 8.81
N PHE A 318 -18.18 -22.56 7.55
CA PHE A 318 -17.87 -23.88 7.01
C PHE A 318 -16.57 -23.92 6.21
N GLY A 319 -16.06 -22.75 5.82
CA GLY A 319 -14.80 -22.64 5.07
C GLY A 319 -14.66 -21.29 4.41
N CYS A 320 -13.49 -21.03 3.86
CA CYS A 320 -13.17 -19.79 3.18
C CYS A 320 -12.39 -20.05 1.88
N ALA A 321 -12.55 -19.17 0.91
CA ALA A 321 -11.76 -19.18 -0.32
C ALA A 321 -11.24 -17.79 -0.68
N LEU A 322 -9.97 -17.68 -0.99
CA LEU A 322 -9.35 -16.50 -1.60
C LEU A 322 -9.15 -16.77 -3.09
N VAL A 323 -9.69 -15.92 -3.96
CA VAL A 323 -9.67 -16.15 -5.42
C VAL A 323 -9.16 -14.95 -6.19
N GLU A 324 -8.79 -15.15 -7.46
CA GLU A 324 -8.26 -14.11 -8.35
C GLU A 324 -9.35 -13.16 -8.86
N ASN A 325 -10.54 -13.68 -9.20
CA ASN A 325 -11.63 -12.91 -9.79
C ASN A 325 -13.01 -13.53 -9.49
N GLU A 326 -14.08 -12.85 -9.90
CA GLU A 326 -15.48 -13.24 -9.65
C GLU A 326 -16.12 -13.82 -10.93
N SER A 327 -15.38 -14.68 -11.64
CA SER A 327 -15.90 -15.38 -12.84
C SER A 327 -16.68 -16.64 -12.48
N THR A 328 -17.54 -17.08 -13.41
CA THR A 328 -18.30 -18.33 -13.29
C THR A 328 -17.38 -19.53 -13.09
N GLU A 329 -16.27 -19.58 -13.83
CA GLU A 329 -15.25 -20.63 -13.75
C GLU A 329 -14.57 -20.67 -12.38
N THR A 330 -14.27 -19.48 -11.82
CA THR A 330 -13.69 -19.39 -10.49
C THR A 330 -14.66 -19.85 -9.42
N TYR A 331 -15.94 -19.45 -9.50
CA TYR A 331 -16.95 -19.95 -8.56
C TYR A 331 -17.22 -21.44 -8.71
N LYS A 332 -17.19 -22.00 -9.93
CA LYS A 332 -17.25 -23.46 -10.12
C LYS A 332 -16.13 -24.16 -9.35
N TRP A 333 -14.89 -23.70 -9.54
CA TRP A 333 -13.73 -24.24 -8.80
C TRP A 333 -13.91 -24.13 -7.28
N VAL A 334 -14.40 -23.00 -6.79
CA VAL A 334 -14.66 -22.76 -5.35
C VAL A 334 -15.72 -23.72 -4.81
N LEU A 335 -16.84 -23.89 -5.51
CA LEU A 335 -17.95 -24.74 -5.09
C LEU A 335 -17.60 -26.24 -5.18
N ASP A 336 -16.91 -26.67 -6.24
CA ASP A 336 -16.41 -28.04 -6.37
C ASP A 336 -15.42 -28.36 -5.25
N THR A 337 -14.49 -27.44 -4.96
CA THR A 337 -13.50 -27.61 -3.89
C THR A 337 -14.16 -27.62 -2.50
N PHE A 338 -15.19 -26.80 -2.29
CA PHE A 338 -16.00 -26.85 -1.08
C PHE A 338 -16.70 -28.21 -0.94
N LEU A 339 -17.31 -28.71 -2.01
CA LEU A 339 -18.00 -30.01 -2.00
C LEU A 339 -17.04 -31.17 -1.71
N ASP A 340 -15.83 -31.15 -2.28
CA ASP A 340 -14.75 -32.10 -1.98
C ASP A 340 -14.41 -32.08 -0.48
N ALA A 341 -14.21 -30.88 0.10
CA ALA A 341 -13.89 -30.70 1.51
C ALA A 341 -15.01 -31.19 2.44
N MET A 342 -16.27 -31.10 1.99
CA MET A 342 -17.47 -31.49 2.74
C MET A 342 -17.89 -32.95 2.52
N CYS A 343 -16.97 -33.81 2.07
CA CYS A 343 -17.21 -35.23 1.81
C CYS A 343 -18.38 -35.48 0.85
N HIS A 344 -18.52 -34.62 -0.17
CA HIS A 344 -19.59 -34.67 -1.17
C HIS A 344 -21.02 -34.54 -0.60
N LYS A 345 -21.18 -33.99 0.61
CA LYS A 345 -22.51 -33.64 1.13
C LYS A 345 -23.02 -32.38 0.43
N HIS A 346 -24.18 -32.47 -0.21
CA HIS A 346 -24.82 -31.33 -0.85
C HIS A 346 -25.73 -30.55 0.11
N PRO A 347 -25.74 -29.21 0.06
CA PRO A 347 -26.75 -28.41 0.75
C PRO A 347 -28.12 -28.58 0.07
N LYS A 348 -29.21 -28.35 0.82
CA LYS A 348 -30.58 -28.37 0.30
C LYS A 348 -31.01 -27.01 -0.23
N ALA A 349 -30.54 -25.94 0.40
CA ALA A 349 -30.79 -24.57 -0.01
C ALA A 349 -29.50 -23.74 0.03
N ILE A 350 -29.36 -22.84 -0.94
CA ILE A 350 -28.22 -21.93 -1.05
C ILE A 350 -28.74 -20.50 -1.09
N MET A 351 -28.13 -19.62 -0.29
CA MET A 351 -28.44 -18.19 -0.25
C MET A 351 -27.24 -17.36 -0.69
N THR A 352 -27.42 -16.51 -1.69
CA THR A 352 -26.40 -15.53 -2.15
C THR A 352 -27.03 -14.15 -2.40
N ASP A 353 -26.24 -13.16 -2.78
CA ASP A 353 -26.68 -11.81 -3.17
C ASP A 353 -27.41 -11.77 -4.53
N GLY A 354 -27.24 -12.80 -5.36
CA GLY A 354 -27.84 -12.90 -6.69
C GLY A 354 -26.87 -12.69 -7.85
N ASP A 355 -25.56 -12.61 -7.59
CA ASP A 355 -24.54 -12.50 -8.64
C ASP A 355 -24.72 -13.53 -9.76
N HIS A 356 -24.57 -13.06 -11.00
CA HIS A 356 -24.80 -13.88 -12.19
C HIS A 356 -23.81 -15.06 -12.25
N ALA A 357 -22.54 -14.81 -11.95
CA ALA A 357 -21.51 -15.84 -12.02
C ALA A 357 -21.70 -16.91 -10.93
N MET A 358 -22.03 -16.49 -9.70
CA MET A 358 -22.41 -17.42 -8.62
C MET A 358 -23.63 -18.26 -9.01
N ARG A 359 -24.67 -17.64 -9.56
CA ARG A 359 -25.91 -18.34 -9.96
C ARG A 359 -25.63 -19.42 -11.00
N GLU A 360 -24.84 -19.12 -12.03
CA GLU A 360 -24.47 -20.11 -13.04
C GLU A 360 -23.59 -21.22 -12.43
N ALA A 361 -22.62 -20.89 -11.58
CA ALA A 361 -21.80 -21.89 -10.91
C ALA A 361 -22.63 -22.83 -10.00
N ILE A 362 -23.59 -22.28 -9.24
CA ILE A 362 -24.51 -23.05 -8.39
C ILE A 362 -25.34 -24.03 -9.21
N LYS A 363 -25.91 -23.59 -10.34
CA LYS A 363 -26.71 -24.48 -11.22
C LYS A 363 -25.91 -25.68 -11.70
N HIS A 364 -24.60 -25.51 -11.92
CA HIS A 364 -23.71 -26.57 -12.37
C HIS A 364 -23.30 -27.52 -11.23
N VAL A 365 -22.85 -27.00 -10.09
CA VAL A 365 -22.29 -27.81 -8.99
C VAL A 365 -23.36 -28.35 -8.04
N PHE A 366 -24.41 -27.55 -7.77
CA PHE A 366 -25.48 -27.84 -6.83
C PHE A 366 -26.85 -27.85 -7.50
N SER A 367 -26.99 -28.59 -8.61
CA SER A 367 -28.22 -28.65 -9.42
C SER A 367 -29.48 -29.07 -8.65
N GLY A 368 -29.33 -29.83 -7.57
CA GLY A 368 -30.44 -30.24 -6.69
C GLY A 368 -30.79 -29.25 -5.57
N ALA A 369 -29.99 -28.21 -5.34
CA ALA A 369 -30.21 -27.24 -4.28
C ALA A 369 -31.16 -26.12 -4.73
N SER A 370 -32.04 -25.68 -3.81
CA SER A 370 -32.84 -24.49 -4.05
C SER A 370 -32.01 -23.23 -3.84
N HIS A 371 -31.74 -22.49 -4.92
CA HIS A 371 -31.09 -21.17 -4.84
C HIS A 371 -32.10 -20.09 -4.44
N ARG A 372 -31.71 -19.24 -3.48
CA ARG A 372 -32.51 -18.15 -2.90
C ARG A 372 -31.65 -16.89 -2.80
N LEU A 373 -32.30 -15.74 -2.88
CA LEU A 373 -31.66 -14.45 -2.64
C LEU A 373 -31.65 -14.13 -1.15
N CYS A 374 -30.55 -13.54 -0.68
CA CYS A 374 -30.39 -13.12 0.70
C CYS A 374 -31.29 -11.92 1.00
N ALA A 375 -32.15 -12.04 2.02
CA ALA A 375 -33.07 -10.97 2.44
C ALA A 375 -32.35 -9.67 2.83
N TRP A 376 -31.12 -9.75 3.37
CA TRP A 376 -30.33 -8.57 3.69
C TRP A 376 -29.91 -7.80 2.44
N HIS A 377 -29.41 -8.51 1.41
CA HIS A 377 -29.06 -7.90 0.13
C HIS A 377 -30.28 -7.29 -0.57
N LEU A 378 -31.41 -8.00 -0.58
CA LEU A 378 -32.67 -7.46 -1.09
C LEU A 378 -33.11 -6.18 -0.37
N HIS A 379 -32.97 -6.15 0.96
CA HIS A 379 -33.30 -4.96 1.74
C HIS A 379 -32.34 -3.79 1.48
N ASN A 380 -31.03 -4.07 1.33
CA ASN A 380 -30.04 -3.03 1.03
C ASN A 380 -30.26 -2.44 -0.38
N ASN A 381 -30.56 -3.29 -1.36
CA ASN A 381 -30.91 -2.85 -2.71
C ASN A 381 -32.17 -1.97 -2.71
N ALA A 382 -33.23 -2.39 -2.00
CA ALA A 382 -34.43 -1.59 -1.83
C ALA A 382 -34.12 -0.24 -1.14
N PHE A 383 -33.21 -0.22 -0.15
CA PHE A 383 -32.78 0.99 0.54
C PHE A 383 -32.11 1.99 -0.42
N GLU A 384 -31.23 1.50 -1.28
CA GLU A 384 -30.48 2.31 -2.24
C GLU A 384 -31.37 2.90 -3.33
N HIS A 385 -32.36 2.15 -3.81
CA HIS A 385 -33.17 2.55 -4.97
C HIS A 385 -34.48 3.26 -4.61
N VAL A 386 -35.20 2.82 -3.57
CA VAL A 386 -36.53 3.36 -3.24
C VAL A 386 -36.44 4.56 -2.31
N LYS A 387 -35.46 4.57 -1.38
CA LYS A 387 -35.19 5.67 -0.43
C LYS A 387 -36.39 6.17 0.40
N ASP A 388 -37.47 5.39 0.50
CA ASP A 388 -38.65 5.67 1.32
C ASP A 388 -38.62 4.84 2.61
N SER A 389 -38.59 5.51 3.77
CA SER A 389 -38.44 4.84 5.06
C SER A 389 -39.64 3.97 5.46
N ASP A 390 -40.84 4.31 5.03
CA ASP A 390 -42.05 3.55 5.38
C ASP A 390 -42.22 2.36 4.44
N PHE A 391 -41.87 2.51 3.16
CA PHE A 391 -41.70 1.38 2.25
C PHE A 391 -40.70 0.38 2.81
N LEU A 392 -39.51 0.84 3.25
CA LEU A 392 -38.46 -0.05 3.76
C LEU A 392 -38.87 -0.83 5.01
N LYS A 393 -39.67 -0.22 5.89
CA LYS A 393 -40.26 -0.92 7.05
C LYS A 393 -41.23 -2.02 6.60
N GLU A 394 -42.11 -1.71 5.65
CA GLU A 394 -43.07 -2.69 5.12
C GLU A 394 -42.39 -3.79 4.31
N PHE A 395 -41.36 -3.46 3.54
CA PHE A 395 -40.53 -4.40 2.78
C PHE A 395 -39.78 -5.34 3.70
N LYS A 396 -39.15 -4.81 4.76
CA LYS A 396 -38.52 -5.64 5.80
C LYS A 396 -39.54 -6.57 6.44
N LYS A 397 -40.75 -6.09 6.73
CA LYS A 397 -41.84 -6.93 7.22
C LYS A 397 -42.21 -8.02 6.20
N ALA A 398 -42.28 -7.72 4.90
CA ALA A 398 -42.52 -8.71 3.85
C ALA A 398 -41.49 -9.84 3.86
N MET A 399 -40.20 -9.52 4.06
CA MET A 399 -39.11 -10.50 3.98
C MET A 399 -38.97 -11.38 5.23
N TYR A 400 -39.22 -10.83 6.42
CA TYR A 400 -38.94 -11.52 7.68
C TYR A 400 -40.18 -12.02 8.43
N SER A 401 -41.39 -11.72 7.94
CA SER A 401 -42.62 -12.24 8.55
C SER A 401 -42.90 -13.68 8.14
N ASN A 402 -43.53 -14.44 9.03
CA ASN A 402 -43.95 -15.81 8.75
C ASN A 402 -45.27 -15.82 7.96
N PHE A 403 -45.19 -15.48 6.68
CA PHE A 403 -46.33 -15.52 5.76
C PHE A 403 -46.44 -16.87 5.07
N THR A 404 -47.68 -17.34 4.89
CA THR A 404 -47.96 -18.33 3.83
C THR A 404 -47.71 -17.69 2.46
N PRO A 405 -47.47 -18.48 1.39
CA PRO A 405 -47.31 -17.92 0.05
C PRO A 405 -48.44 -16.96 -0.36
N ASP A 406 -49.70 -17.32 -0.08
CA ASP A 406 -50.86 -16.46 -0.41
C ASP A 406 -50.88 -15.16 0.41
N GLN A 407 -50.55 -15.24 1.70
CA GLN A 407 -50.43 -14.04 2.55
C GLN A 407 -49.32 -13.12 2.07
N PHE A 408 -48.19 -13.69 1.64
CA PHE A 408 -47.08 -12.93 1.09
C PHE A 408 -47.49 -12.24 -0.22
N GLU A 409 -48.07 -12.96 -1.18
CA GLU A 409 -48.50 -12.39 -2.46
C GLU A 409 -49.55 -11.28 -2.28
N GLU A 410 -50.50 -11.48 -1.37
CA GLU A 410 -51.47 -10.44 -1.05
C GLU A 410 -50.84 -9.20 -0.38
N TYR A 411 -49.96 -9.42 0.59
CA TYR A 411 -49.24 -8.34 1.29
C TYR A 411 -48.33 -7.58 0.34
N TRP A 412 -47.55 -8.30 -0.46
CA TRP A 412 -46.64 -7.78 -1.47
C TRP A 412 -47.39 -6.91 -2.47
N ARG A 413 -48.48 -7.42 -3.06
CA ARG A 413 -49.32 -6.67 -4.01
C ARG A 413 -49.92 -5.40 -3.40
N LYS A 414 -50.35 -5.45 -2.13
CA LYS A 414 -50.86 -4.26 -1.42
C LYS A 414 -49.76 -3.23 -1.19
N MET A 415 -48.57 -3.67 -0.79
CA MET A 415 -47.42 -2.82 -0.54
C MET A 415 -46.94 -2.15 -1.82
N ILE A 416 -46.67 -2.89 -2.90
CA ILE A 416 -46.18 -2.30 -4.17
C ILE A 416 -47.16 -1.27 -4.74
N LYS A 417 -48.47 -1.52 -4.62
CA LYS A 417 -49.52 -0.60 -5.06
C LYS A 417 -49.57 0.67 -4.21
N LYS A 418 -49.45 0.52 -2.89
CA LYS A 418 -49.47 1.65 -1.94
C LYS A 418 -48.36 2.65 -2.21
N TYR A 419 -47.16 2.16 -2.54
CA TYR A 419 -45.98 3.01 -2.78
C TYR A 419 -45.70 3.29 -4.27
N GLY A 420 -46.55 2.83 -5.18
CA GLY A 420 -46.46 3.14 -6.61
C GLY A 420 -45.24 2.56 -7.32
N VAL A 421 -44.62 1.51 -6.78
CA VAL A 421 -43.38 0.90 -7.31
C VAL A 421 -43.64 -0.25 -8.28
N GLU A 422 -44.87 -0.37 -8.79
CA GLU A 422 -45.29 -1.45 -9.69
C GLU A 422 -44.53 -1.47 -11.02
N ASN A 423 -44.01 -0.31 -11.46
CA ASN A 423 -43.34 -0.11 -12.74
C ASN A 423 -41.85 0.27 -12.63
N ASN A 424 -41.24 0.17 -11.44
CA ASN A 424 -39.81 0.40 -11.31
C ASN A 424 -39.07 -0.79 -11.94
N THR A 425 -38.47 -0.53 -13.11
CA THR A 425 -37.60 -1.45 -13.85
C THR A 425 -36.18 -1.36 -13.37
#